data_AF-A0A9X8R0I5-F1
#
_entry.id   AF-A0A9X8R0I5-F1
#
_cell.length_a   1.000
_cell.length_b   1.000
_cell.length_c   1.000
_cell.angle_alpha   90.00
_cell.angle_beta   90.00
_cell.angle_gamma   90.00
#
_symmetry.space_group_name_H-M   'P 1'
#
loop_
_entity.id
_entity.type
_entity.pdbx_description
1 polymer ?
#
loop_
_entity_poly.entity_id
_entity_poly.type
_entity_poly.pdbx_seq_one_letter_code
_entity_poly.pdbx_strand_id
1 'polypeptide(L)'
;MPSMSTDGKHRQVRRIASISIAAVAAVGLTATAGHAASQSASHSTRHPTAAHAPIDACRKGGDGGIFTGPVEGVLKYKAGKLTVTEKIDGSKDDPHTEEYQLCLSAHTKVFGALRIGDAHRLTVNKEGYGTTPRTLTQLKKAAKRGDVIVRADIKDNVAIKIWEHYKRR
;
A
#
# COMPACT_ATOMS: atom_id res chain seq x y z
N MET A 1 -9.31 50.79 -33.66
CA MET A 1 -8.34 49.77 -34.16
C MET A 1 -8.39 48.57 -33.24
N PRO A 2 -8.93 47.42 -33.67
CA PRO A 2 -8.66 46.15 -33.01
C PRO A 2 -7.54 45.41 -33.77
N SER A 3 -6.47 45.12 -33.05
CA SER A 3 -5.33 44.32 -33.50
C SER A 3 -5.72 42.84 -33.41
N MET A 4 -5.94 42.19 -34.56
CA MET A 4 -6.13 40.74 -34.64
C MET A 4 -4.77 40.10 -34.90
N SER A 5 -4.19 39.50 -33.85
CA SER A 5 -3.05 38.60 -33.98
C SER A 5 -3.51 37.25 -34.53
N THR A 6 -2.79 36.79 -35.54
CA THR A 6 -2.90 35.48 -36.18
C THR A 6 -2.20 34.44 -35.31
N ASP A 7 -2.86 33.32 -35.03
CA ASP A 7 -2.18 32.12 -34.53
C ASP A 7 -2.52 30.94 -35.44
N GLY A 8 -1.46 30.24 -35.83
CA GLY A 8 -1.45 29.30 -36.92
C GLY A 8 -1.53 27.84 -36.49
N LYS A 9 -2.12 27.07 -37.39
CA LYS A 9 -1.69 25.73 -37.86
C LYS A 9 -1.66 24.56 -36.87
N HIS A 10 -2.42 23.55 -37.32
CA HIS A 10 -2.12 22.12 -37.32
C HIS A 10 -2.03 21.41 -35.98
N ARG A 11 -3.02 20.53 -35.73
CA ARG A 11 -2.70 19.22 -35.16
C ARG A 11 -3.47 18.10 -35.86
N GLN A 12 -2.66 17.19 -36.38
CA GLN A 12 -3.02 15.96 -37.06
C GLN A 12 -3.94 15.09 -36.22
N VAL A 13 -5.00 14.62 -36.87
CA VAL A 13 -5.75 13.43 -36.50
C VAL A 13 -4.83 12.22 -36.65
N ARG A 14 -4.51 11.52 -35.56
CA ARG A 14 -3.94 10.17 -35.62
C ARG A 14 -4.76 9.23 -34.75
N ARG A 15 -5.42 8.32 -35.47
CA ARG A 15 -6.29 7.23 -35.01
C ARG A 15 -5.49 6.29 -34.11
N ILE A 16 -6.03 5.94 -32.94
CA ILE A 16 -5.54 4.82 -32.13
C ILE A 16 -6.43 3.62 -32.47
N ALA A 17 -5.85 2.64 -33.16
CA ALA A 17 -6.49 1.36 -33.41
C ALA A 17 -6.46 0.54 -32.12
N SER A 18 -7.63 0.28 -31.56
CA SER A 18 -7.86 -0.68 -30.49
C SER A 18 -7.89 -2.09 -31.09
N ILE A 19 -6.97 -2.96 -30.67
CA ILE A 19 -6.98 -4.38 -31.03
C ILE A 19 -7.10 -5.17 -29.73
N SER A 20 -8.32 -5.66 -29.48
CA SER A 20 -8.69 -6.55 -28.38
C SER A 20 -8.14 -7.95 -28.62
N ILE A 21 -7.48 -8.54 -27.63
CA ILE A 21 -7.12 -9.97 -27.65
C ILE A 21 -8.16 -10.71 -26.80
N ALA A 22 -9.00 -11.51 -27.44
CA ALA A 22 -9.88 -12.47 -26.79
C ALA A 22 -9.16 -13.81 -26.66
N ALA A 23 -8.99 -14.33 -25.45
CA ALA A 23 -8.45 -15.66 -25.19
C ALA A 23 -9.58 -16.71 -25.28
N VAL A 24 -9.25 -17.82 -25.94
CA VAL A 24 -10.15 -18.88 -26.41
C VAL A 24 -10.57 -19.84 -25.28
N ALA A 25 -11.80 -20.34 -25.43
CA ALA A 25 -12.52 -21.21 -24.50
C ALA A 25 -12.01 -22.67 -24.42
N ALA A 26 -12.49 -23.31 -23.36
CA ALA A 26 -12.18 -24.63 -22.80
C ALA A 26 -12.56 -25.86 -23.65
N VAL A 27 -11.94 -27.03 -23.35
CA VAL A 27 -12.50 -28.40 -23.48
C VAL A 27 -11.76 -29.32 -22.48
N GLY A 28 -12.44 -29.91 -21.49
CA GLY A 28 -12.78 -31.35 -21.40
C GLY A 28 -12.08 -31.98 -20.15
N LEU A 29 -12.56 -32.98 -19.41
CA LEU A 29 -13.57 -34.00 -19.63
C LEU A 29 -14.08 -34.54 -18.26
N THR A 30 -15.31 -35.03 -18.24
CA THR A 30 -16.06 -35.61 -17.11
C THR A 30 -15.68 -37.07 -16.77
N ALA A 31 -15.79 -37.46 -15.49
CA ALA A 31 -16.08 -38.84 -15.10
C ALA A 31 -16.93 -38.91 -13.80
N THR A 32 -17.97 -39.73 -13.88
CA THR A 32 -19.04 -40.08 -12.91
C THR A 32 -18.53 -41.15 -11.92
N ALA A 33 -19.08 -41.52 -10.76
CA ALA A 33 -20.32 -41.29 -10.00
C ALA A 33 -20.06 -41.76 -8.55
N GLY A 34 -20.88 -41.33 -7.59
CA GLY A 34 -20.92 -41.95 -6.26
C GLY A 34 -21.76 -41.15 -5.26
N HIS A 35 -22.99 -41.61 -5.01
CA HIS A 35 -23.93 -41.07 -4.03
C HIS A 35 -23.44 -41.24 -2.58
N ALA A 36 -23.56 -40.19 -1.75
CA ALA A 36 -24.17 -40.23 -0.41
C ALA A 36 -24.13 -38.82 0.23
N ALA A 37 -25.23 -38.45 0.88
CA ALA A 37 -25.43 -37.18 1.57
C ALA A 37 -24.67 -37.08 2.91
N SER A 38 -24.63 -35.84 3.42
CA SER A 38 -24.49 -35.41 4.83
C SER A 38 -23.14 -34.85 5.26
N GLN A 39 -23.17 -33.51 5.43
CA GLN A 39 -22.60 -32.73 6.54
C GLN A 39 -21.34 -33.29 7.22
N SER A 40 -20.18 -32.69 6.96
CA SER A 40 -19.27 -32.31 8.04
C SER A 40 -18.20 -31.34 7.56
N ALA A 41 -17.76 -30.49 8.48
CA ALA A 41 -16.93 -29.32 8.29
C ALA A 41 -15.68 -29.57 7.43
N SER A 42 -15.63 -28.93 6.26
CA SER A 42 -14.36 -28.74 5.56
C SER A 42 -13.63 -27.57 6.20
N HIS A 43 -12.83 -27.90 7.21
CA HIS A 43 -11.71 -27.09 7.68
C HIS A 43 -10.81 -26.82 6.46
N SER A 44 -11.05 -25.71 5.77
CA SER A 44 -10.17 -25.26 4.70
C SER A 44 -8.89 -24.75 5.36
N THR A 45 -7.94 -25.66 5.56
CA THR A 45 -6.54 -25.35 5.82
C THR A 45 -5.99 -24.62 4.59
N ARG A 46 -6.28 -23.32 4.49
CA ARG A 46 -5.46 -22.41 3.69
C ARG A 46 -4.09 -22.40 4.35
N HIS A 47 -3.17 -23.15 3.75
CA HIS A 47 -1.74 -22.97 3.92
C HIS A 47 -1.44 -21.47 3.90
N PRO A 48 -0.93 -20.87 4.99
CA PRO A 48 -0.29 -19.58 4.88
C PRO A 48 1.00 -19.81 4.09
N THR A 49 1.15 -19.12 2.96
CA THR A 49 2.45 -19.00 2.30
C THR A 49 3.41 -18.43 3.34
N ALA A 50 4.28 -19.27 3.90
CA ALA A 50 5.06 -19.02 5.12
C ALA A 50 6.09 -17.88 5.00
N ALA A 51 6.16 -17.18 3.86
CA ALA A 51 7.19 -16.18 3.59
C ALA A 51 6.93 -14.80 4.24
N HIS A 52 5.71 -14.53 4.75
CA HIS A 52 5.34 -13.19 5.23
C HIS A 52 4.62 -13.19 6.58
N ALA A 53 4.86 -14.19 7.43
CA ALA A 53 4.28 -14.20 8.78
C ALA A 53 4.66 -12.90 9.53
N PRO A 54 3.67 -12.14 10.06
CA PRO A 54 3.96 -10.90 10.75
C PRO A 54 4.64 -11.19 12.09
N ILE A 55 5.65 -10.39 12.45
CA ILE A 55 6.34 -10.47 13.75
C ILE A 55 5.46 -9.87 14.86
N ASP A 56 4.75 -8.79 14.55
CA ASP A 56 3.78 -8.21 15.48
C ASP A 56 2.42 -8.91 15.28
N ALA A 57 1.70 -9.18 16.38
CA ALA A 57 0.37 -9.78 16.35
C ALA A 57 -0.64 -8.83 15.68
N CYS A 58 -0.60 -8.78 14.36
CA CYS A 58 -1.71 -8.33 13.58
C CYS A 58 -2.77 -9.40 13.64
N ARG A 59 -3.86 -9.09 14.36
CA ARG A 59 -5.11 -9.80 14.12
C ARG A 59 -5.38 -9.66 12.63
N LYS A 60 -5.47 -10.79 11.91
CA LYS A 60 -6.23 -10.86 10.65
C LYS A 60 -7.47 -10.02 10.89
N GLY A 61 -7.65 -8.96 10.11
CA GLY A 61 -8.68 -7.96 10.33
C GLY A 61 -10.00 -8.61 10.72
N GLY A 62 -10.61 -8.14 11.81
CA GLY A 62 -12.04 -8.35 11.96
C GLY A 62 -12.71 -7.70 10.76
N ASP A 63 -13.53 -8.46 10.04
CA ASP A 63 -14.39 -8.14 8.89
C ASP A 63 -13.78 -7.38 7.69
N GLY A 64 -12.61 -6.77 7.82
CA GLY A 64 -11.86 -6.11 6.76
C GLY A 64 -11.03 -7.13 6.00
N GLY A 65 -11.32 -7.23 4.69
CA GLY A 65 -10.64 -8.14 3.78
C GLY A 65 -9.12 -7.96 3.68
N ILE A 66 -8.51 -8.71 2.77
CA ILE A 66 -7.08 -8.62 2.52
C ILE A 66 -6.79 -7.34 1.72
N PHE A 67 -6.01 -6.42 2.28
CA PHE A 67 -5.53 -5.22 1.59
C PHE A 67 -4.14 -5.43 1.00
N THR A 68 -3.96 -4.98 -0.25
CA THR A 68 -2.68 -4.91 -0.95
C THR A 68 -2.64 -3.61 -1.74
N GLY A 69 -1.62 -2.78 -1.51
CA GLY A 69 -1.49 -1.48 -2.14
C GLY A 69 -0.57 -0.54 -1.35
N PRO A 70 -0.17 0.59 -1.96
CA PRO A 70 0.51 1.66 -1.25
C PRO A 70 -0.48 2.45 -0.40
N VAL A 71 -0.05 2.88 0.78
CA VAL A 71 -0.74 3.86 1.63
C VAL A 71 0.26 4.95 2.01
N GLU A 72 -0.14 6.21 1.91
CA GLU A 72 0.68 7.35 2.34
C GLU A 72 0.00 8.13 3.45
N GLY A 73 0.71 8.42 4.53
CA GLY A 73 0.11 9.14 5.64
C GLY A 73 1.05 9.36 6.82
N VAL A 74 0.48 9.83 7.93
CA VAL A 74 1.24 10.07 9.15
C VAL A 74 1.40 8.76 9.91
N LEU A 75 2.65 8.37 10.15
CA LEU A 75 3.02 7.22 10.95
C LEU A 75 2.79 7.50 12.43
N LYS A 76 2.03 6.62 13.09
CA LYS A 76 1.73 6.69 14.52
C LYS A 76 1.92 5.35 15.20
N TYR A 77 2.17 5.40 16.51
CA TYR A 77 2.11 4.24 17.38
C TYR A 77 0.97 4.41 18.38
N LYS A 78 -0.10 3.63 18.24
CA LYS A 78 -1.31 3.72 19.08
C LYS A 78 -1.70 2.34 19.57
N ALA A 79 -2.08 2.21 20.85
CA ALA A 79 -2.57 0.96 21.44
C ALA A 79 -1.67 -0.27 21.15
N GLY A 80 -0.34 -0.07 21.17
CA GLY A 80 0.63 -1.14 20.89
C GLY A 80 0.80 -1.49 19.41
N LYS A 81 0.17 -0.75 18.50
CA LYS A 81 0.15 -1.00 17.06
C LYS A 81 0.75 0.15 16.28
N LEU A 82 1.43 -0.20 15.19
CA LEU A 82 1.89 0.76 14.19
C LEU A 82 0.73 1.08 13.24
N THR A 83 0.44 2.35 13.02
CA THR A 83 -0.64 2.77 12.12
C THR A 83 -0.18 3.89 11.19
N VAL A 84 -0.79 3.96 10.01
CA VAL A 84 -0.67 5.10 9.09
C VAL A 84 -2.02 5.74 8.97
N THR A 85 -2.10 7.00 9.35
CA THR A 85 -3.31 7.82 9.15
C THR A 85 -3.17 8.55 7.83
N GLU A 86 -3.90 8.09 6.82
CA GLU A 86 -4.04 8.79 5.56
C GLU A 86 -5.07 9.91 5.73
N LYS A 87 -4.72 11.10 5.26
CA LYS A 87 -5.69 12.19 5.12
C LYS A 87 -6.27 12.06 3.73
N ILE A 88 -7.56 11.76 3.67
CA ILE A 88 -8.30 11.76 2.42
C ILE A 88 -8.87 13.15 2.27
N ASP A 89 -8.80 13.70 1.05
CA ASP A 89 -9.40 14.99 0.75
C ASP A 89 -10.92 14.89 1.02
N GLY A 90 -11.34 15.45 2.16
CA GLY A 90 -12.71 15.66 2.56
C GLY A 90 -13.05 17.15 2.55
N SER A 91 -14.32 17.49 2.72
CA SER A 91 -14.70 18.89 2.99
C SER A 91 -13.94 19.39 4.23
N LYS A 92 -13.62 20.70 4.29
CA LYS A 92 -13.00 21.29 5.49
C LYS A 92 -13.86 21.08 6.74
N ASP A 93 -15.16 20.90 6.54
CA ASP A 93 -16.14 20.69 7.59
C ASP A 93 -16.19 19.24 8.08
N ASP A 94 -15.73 18.28 7.26
CA ASP A 94 -15.72 16.84 7.55
C ASP A 94 -14.41 16.20 7.03
N PRO A 95 -13.28 16.40 7.73
CA PRO A 95 -12.03 15.78 7.35
C PRO A 95 -12.13 14.26 7.55
N HIS A 96 -12.12 13.51 6.46
CA HIS A 96 -12.04 12.05 6.51
C HIS A 96 -10.58 11.60 6.63
N THR A 97 -10.33 10.78 7.64
CA THR A 97 -9.04 10.11 7.81
C THR A 97 -9.26 8.62 7.90
N GLU A 98 -8.51 7.87 7.11
CA GLU A 98 -8.47 6.43 7.21
C GLU A 98 -7.23 6.01 8.00
N GLU A 99 -7.41 5.05 8.92
CA GLU A 99 -6.32 4.51 9.72
C GLU A 99 -6.02 3.08 9.28
N TYR A 100 -4.81 2.89 8.75
CA TYR A 100 -4.31 1.61 8.31
C TYR A 100 -3.38 1.01 9.37
N GLN A 101 -3.72 -0.15 9.92
CA GLN A 101 -2.79 -0.89 10.78
C GLN A 101 -1.68 -1.50 9.92
N LEU A 102 -0.42 -1.19 10.25
CA LEU A 102 0.74 -1.76 9.58
C LEU A 102 1.23 -3.02 10.31
N CYS A 103 1.07 -4.16 9.66
CA CYS A 103 1.65 -5.41 10.12
C CYS A 103 3.08 -5.53 9.62
N LEU A 104 4.03 -5.66 10.54
CA LEU A 104 5.44 -5.79 10.21
C LEU A 104 5.83 -7.27 10.20
N SER A 105 6.73 -7.64 9.29
CA SER A 105 7.39 -8.96 9.26
C SER A 105 8.92 -8.77 9.33
N ALA A 106 9.66 -9.86 9.49
CA ALA A 106 11.13 -9.83 9.49
C ALA A 106 11.70 -9.33 8.15
N HIS A 107 10.89 -9.43 7.09
CA HIS A 107 11.26 -9.01 5.75
C HIS A 107 10.83 -7.58 5.43
N THR A 108 10.14 -6.88 6.34
CA THR A 108 9.74 -5.49 6.13
C THR A 108 10.98 -4.60 6.04
N LYS A 109 11.16 -3.97 4.87
CA LYS A 109 12.28 -3.05 4.66
C LYS A 109 11.86 -1.62 5.03
N VAL A 110 12.67 -0.95 5.82
CA VAL A 110 12.41 0.44 6.22
C VAL A 110 13.51 1.34 5.69
N PHE A 111 13.10 2.46 5.09
CA PHE A 111 13.99 3.51 4.62
C PHE A 111 13.61 4.83 5.25
N GLY A 112 14.58 5.50 5.83
CA GLY A 112 14.42 6.80 6.49
C GLY A 112 15.40 7.82 5.92
N ALA A 113 15.13 9.10 6.16
CA ALA A 113 16.11 10.13 5.89
C ALA A 113 16.62 10.75 7.20
N LEU A 114 15.75 11.52 7.89
CA LEU A 114 16.08 12.24 9.12
C LEU A 114 15.23 11.77 10.29
N ARG A 115 13.88 11.77 10.21
CA ARG A 115 13.07 11.47 11.41
C ARG A 115 13.09 9.99 11.71
N ILE A 116 12.97 9.10 10.73
CA ILE A 116 13.07 7.67 11.05
C ILE A 116 14.48 7.33 11.58
N GLY A 117 15.51 8.03 11.12
CA GLY A 117 16.86 7.88 11.64
C GLY A 117 17.12 8.68 12.93
N ASP A 118 18.23 8.38 13.59
CA ASP A 118 18.92 9.34 14.46
C ASP A 118 20.01 10.04 13.63
N ALA A 119 19.63 10.57 12.46
CA ALA A 119 20.57 11.16 11.50
C ALA A 119 20.55 12.69 11.59
N HIS A 120 21.70 13.32 11.28
CA HIS A 120 21.84 14.78 11.23
C HIS A 120 21.75 15.35 9.82
N ARG A 121 21.65 14.49 8.80
CA ARG A 121 21.61 14.88 7.38
C ARG A 121 20.46 14.21 6.65
N LEU A 122 19.76 14.99 5.84
CA LEU A 122 18.69 14.51 4.97
C LEU A 122 19.26 13.77 3.75
N THR A 123 18.85 12.51 3.56
CA THR A 123 19.20 11.70 2.38
C THR A 123 17.91 11.15 1.74
N VAL A 124 17.49 11.77 0.64
CA VAL A 124 16.26 11.42 -0.09
C VAL A 124 16.51 11.25 -1.58
N ASN A 125 15.65 10.50 -2.29
CA ASN A 125 15.64 10.44 -3.74
C ASN A 125 14.93 11.67 -4.36
N LYS A 126 14.77 11.66 -5.69
CA LYS A 126 14.19 12.78 -6.47
C LYS A 126 12.73 13.03 -6.08
N GLU A 127 12.05 11.97 -5.66
CA GLU A 127 10.66 11.93 -5.26
C GLU A 127 10.45 12.27 -3.78
N GLY A 128 11.52 12.58 -3.03
CA GLY A 128 11.44 12.96 -1.61
C GLY A 128 11.38 11.79 -0.63
N TYR A 129 11.57 10.55 -1.07
CA TYR A 129 11.63 9.39 -0.18
C TYR A 129 13.02 9.19 0.40
N GLY A 130 13.08 8.89 1.70
CA GLY A 130 14.31 8.47 2.37
C GLY A 130 14.94 7.25 1.71
N THR A 131 16.26 7.26 1.59
CA THR A 131 17.02 6.18 0.92
C THR A 131 17.92 5.39 1.87
N THR A 132 18.11 5.87 3.10
CA THR A 132 18.96 5.18 4.09
C THR A 132 18.20 4.02 4.73
N PRO A 133 18.73 2.78 4.70
CA PRO A 133 18.13 1.66 5.43
C PRO A 133 18.02 1.93 6.94
N ARG A 134 16.92 1.52 7.55
CA ARG A 134 16.63 1.70 8.99
C ARG A 134 16.06 0.43 9.61
N THR A 135 16.14 0.36 10.94
CA THR A 135 15.61 -0.78 11.70
C THR A 135 14.13 -0.61 12.04
N LEU A 136 13.43 -1.71 12.33
CA LEU A 136 12.05 -1.66 12.83
C LEU A 136 11.95 -0.92 14.17
N THR A 137 12.99 -1.00 15.02
CA THR A 137 13.07 -0.26 16.28
C THR A 137 13.09 1.26 16.05
N GLN A 138 13.89 1.71 15.08
CA GLN A 138 13.95 3.12 14.68
C GLN A 138 12.61 3.60 14.12
N LEU A 139 11.95 2.77 13.30
CA LEU A 139 10.58 3.03 12.82
C LEU A 139 9.59 3.19 13.98
N LYS A 140 9.59 2.26 14.94
CA LYS A 140 8.69 2.30 16.12
C LYS A 140 8.96 3.54 16.98
N LYS A 141 10.22 3.92 17.19
CA LYS A 141 10.60 5.16 17.89
C LYS A 141 10.05 6.40 17.17
N ALA A 142 10.18 6.44 15.85
CA ALA A 142 9.69 7.53 15.03
C ALA A 142 8.15 7.63 15.04
N ALA A 143 7.46 6.49 14.97
CA ALA A 143 6.01 6.40 15.05
C ALA A 143 5.45 6.91 16.38
N LYS A 144 6.17 6.71 17.49
CA LYS A 144 5.79 7.26 18.80
C LYS A 144 5.84 8.79 18.84
N ARG A 145 6.65 9.44 18.00
CA ARG A 145 6.66 10.90 17.86
C ARG A 145 5.48 11.42 17.04
N GLY A 146 4.94 10.61 16.13
CA GLY A 146 3.67 10.87 15.45
C GLY A 146 3.69 11.99 14.39
N ASP A 147 4.88 12.38 13.92
CA ASP A 147 5.10 13.53 13.02
C ASP A 147 5.82 13.15 11.71
N VAL A 148 5.93 11.85 11.44
CA VAL A 148 6.63 11.31 10.27
C VAL A 148 5.61 10.94 9.21
N ILE A 149 5.73 11.53 8.02
CA ILE A 149 4.95 11.10 6.86
C ILE A 149 5.69 9.93 6.22
N VAL A 150 4.96 8.85 5.94
CA VAL A 150 5.51 7.66 5.29
C VAL A 150 4.63 7.21 4.14
N ARG A 151 5.25 6.52 3.20
CA ARG A 151 4.58 5.60 2.29
C ARG A 151 4.86 4.17 2.75
N ALA A 152 3.83 3.34 2.86
CA ALA A 152 3.94 1.93 3.14
C ALA A 152 3.36 1.13 1.97
N ASP A 153 4.15 0.25 1.38
CA ASP A 153 3.65 -0.74 0.43
C ASP A 153 3.22 -1.98 1.21
N ILE A 154 1.94 -2.30 1.13
CA ILE A 154 1.30 -3.40 1.87
C ILE A 154 0.99 -4.53 0.89
N LYS A 155 1.28 -5.76 1.30
CA LYS A 155 0.90 -6.99 0.59
C LYS A 155 0.30 -7.95 1.61
N ASP A 156 -0.91 -8.43 1.32
CA ASP A 156 -1.63 -9.36 2.19
C ASP A 156 -1.75 -8.86 3.65
N ASN A 157 -2.07 -7.57 3.83
CA ASN A 157 -2.07 -6.84 5.11
C ASN A 157 -0.69 -6.66 5.78
N VAL A 158 0.40 -7.12 5.18
CA VAL A 158 1.77 -6.99 5.70
C VAL A 158 2.52 -5.88 4.96
N ALA A 159 3.04 -4.91 5.70
CA ALA A 159 3.92 -3.89 5.15
C ALA A 159 5.23 -4.56 4.69
N ILE A 160 5.49 -4.58 3.39
CA ILE A 160 6.72 -5.16 2.83
C ILE A 160 7.83 -4.11 2.72
N LYS A 161 7.44 -2.84 2.57
CA LYS A 161 8.39 -1.72 2.44
C LYS A 161 7.78 -0.44 2.97
N ILE A 162 8.55 0.32 3.73
CA ILE A 162 8.15 1.60 4.33
C ILE A 162 9.22 2.63 4.04
N TRP A 163 8.82 3.80 3.56
CA TRP A 163 9.70 4.94 3.31
C TRP A 163 9.21 6.17 4.04
N GLU A 164 10.11 6.86 4.73
CA GLU A 164 9.88 8.25 5.12
C GLU A 164 9.71 9.11 3.87
N HIS A 165 8.62 9.86 3.79
CA HIS A 165 8.34 10.76 2.69
C HIS A 165 8.46 12.22 3.15
N TYR A 166 9.35 12.96 2.50
CA TYR A 166 9.51 14.38 2.69
C TYR A 166 8.72 15.13 1.62
N LYS A 167 7.50 15.52 1.96
CA LYS A 167 6.85 16.59 1.20
C LYS A 167 7.59 17.88 1.51
N ARG A 168 8.26 18.47 0.51
CA ARG A 168 8.58 19.90 0.57
C ARG A 168 7.24 20.62 0.68
N ARG A 169 7.03 21.31 1.81
CA ARG A 169 5.97 22.31 1.90
C ARG A 169 6.35 23.53 1.10
#